data_AF-A0A936AU71-F1
#
_entry.id   AF-A0A936AU71-F1
#
_cell.length_a   1.000
_cell.length_b   1.000
_cell.length_c   1.000
_cell.angle_alpha   90.00
_cell.angle_beta   90.00
_cell.angle_gamma   90.00
#
_symmetry.space_group_name_H-M   'P 1'
#
loop_
_entity.id
_entity.type
_entity.pdbx_description
1 polymer ?
#
loop_
_entity_poly.entity_id
_entity_poly.type
_entity_poly.pdbx_seq_one_letter_code
_entity_poly.pdbx_strand_id
1 'polypeptide(L)'
;MKPGTKFFKYGFAHSIIVYPDRLIVNGINGVYLSDDAGKTWTVNTSLNIQTNDNKNGNSTIYQDGDNLLIVKKLASSAYDIGTEYVLYHSNDRGVTWTKHPSNDFLQDERDIYSMTLNKNKLFCSINQGLMSSEDNGKTWTKVLSFPEDKNNYGYRIFEAGEKLICVKMFMGC
;
A
#
# COMPACT_ATOMS: atom_id res chain seq x y z
N MET A 1 16.98 -20.89 18.67
CA MET A 1 17.06 -19.86 17.62
C MET A 1 18.50 -19.74 17.16
N LYS A 2 18.76 -19.52 15.85
CA LYS A 2 20.13 -19.32 15.37
C LYS A 2 20.67 -17.99 15.91
N PRO A 3 21.94 -17.92 16.33
CA PRO A 3 22.58 -16.65 16.65
C PRO A 3 22.42 -15.67 15.48
N GLY A 4 22.01 -14.44 15.77
CA GLY A 4 21.84 -13.39 14.76
C GLY A 4 20.43 -13.17 14.23
N THR A 5 19.43 -14.01 14.55
CA THR A 5 18.03 -13.73 14.22
C THR A 5 17.56 -12.42 14.87
N LYS A 6 16.97 -11.52 14.08
CA LYS A 6 16.43 -10.23 14.52
C LYS A 6 14.91 -10.23 14.38
N PHE A 7 14.24 -9.55 15.32
CA PHE A 7 12.79 -9.43 15.33
C PHE A 7 12.39 -7.98 15.10
N PHE A 8 11.41 -7.78 14.22
CA PHE A 8 10.64 -6.55 14.21
C PHE A 8 9.70 -6.57 15.42
N LYS A 9 9.91 -5.66 16.38
CA LYS A 9 9.24 -5.67 17.70
C LYS A 9 8.09 -4.67 17.84
N TYR A 10 7.68 -4.02 16.76
CA TYR A 10 6.74 -2.88 16.79
C TYR A 10 5.34 -3.24 16.25
N GLY A 11 4.98 -4.53 16.31
CA GLY A 11 3.67 -5.05 15.92
C GLY A 11 3.70 -5.86 14.62
N PHE A 12 2.55 -6.03 13.99
CA PHE A 12 2.43 -6.72 12.71
C PHE A 12 3.03 -5.88 11.59
N ALA A 13 3.87 -6.51 10.76
CA ALA A 13 4.36 -5.96 9.51
C ALA A 13 3.44 -6.38 8.36
N HIS A 14 3.01 -5.42 7.54
CA HIS A 14 2.28 -5.69 6.30
C HIS A 14 3.22 -5.91 5.12
N SER A 15 4.32 -5.16 5.08
CA SER A 15 5.34 -5.29 4.04
C SER A 15 6.70 -4.84 4.55
N ILE A 16 7.75 -5.32 3.88
CA ILE A 16 9.14 -4.92 4.10
C ILE A 16 9.79 -4.62 2.76
N ILE A 17 10.53 -3.50 2.71
CA ILE A 17 11.44 -3.15 1.63
C ILE A 17 12.87 -3.31 2.14
N VAL A 18 13.74 -3.85 1.28
CA VAL A 18 15.14 -4.16 1.59
C VAL A 18 16.04 -3.46 0.60
N TYR A 19 16.79 -2.47 1.09
CA TYR A 19 17.96 -1.90 0.43
C TYR A 19 19.24 -2.53 1.00
N PRO A 20 20.40 -2.40 0.33
CA PRO A 20 21.67 -2.90 0.85
C PRO A 20 22.05 -2.36 2.24
N ASP A 21 21.69 -1.11 2.51
CA ASP A 21 22.04 -0.35 3.72
C ASP A 21 20.84 -0.05 4.63
N ARG A 22 19.60 -0.37 4.20
CA ARG A 22 18.39 0.02 4.90
C ARG A 22 17.26 -0.99 4.77
N LEU A 23 16.52 -1.20 5.86
CA LEU A 23 15.23 -1.88 5.87
C LEU A 23 14.11 -0.87 6.14
N ILE A 24 12.98 -1.05 5.48
CA ILE A 24 11.78 -0.26 5.71
C ILE A 24 10.62 -1.21 5.95
N VAL A 25 9.96 -1.09 7.09
CA VAL A 25 8.79 -1.91 7.43
C VAL A 25 7.57 -1.01 7.51
N ASN A 26 6.54 -1.32 6.72
CA ASN A 26 5.21 -0.77 6.95
C ASN A 26 4.45 -1.73 7.87
N GLY A 27 4.20 -1.31 9.10
CA GLY A 27 3.43 -2.04 10.08
C GLY A 27 2.13 -1.34 10.47
N ILE A 28 1.34 -2.01 11.31
CA ILE A 28 0.07 -1.49 11.84
C ILE A 28 0.23 -0.17 12.60
N ASN A 29 1.40 0.05 13.22
CA ASN A 29 1.70 1.22 14.04
C ASN A 29 2.49 2.31 13.30
N GLY A 30 2.68 2.15 11.98
CA GLY A 30 3.40 3.10 11.14
C GLY A 30 4.53 2.49 10.33
N VAL A 31 5.31 3.36 9.69
CA VAL A 31 6.50 2.99 8.92
C VAL A 31 7.73 3.10 9.81
N TYR A 32 8.62 2.11 9.76
CA TYR A 32 9.84 2.04 10.54
C TYR A 32 11.04 1.83 9.63
N LEU A 33 12.16 2.48 9.95
CA LEU A 33 13.43 2.36 9.25
C LEU A 33 14.46 1.68 10.13
N SER A 34 15.37 0.92 9.51
CA SER A 34 16.56 0.39 10.16
C SER A 34 17.76 0.47 9.23
N ASP A 35 18.82 1.13 9.68
CA ASP A 35 20.09 1.30 8.93
C ASP A 35 21.19 0.35 9.46
N ASP A 36 20.82 -0.60 10.32
CA ASP A 36 21.76 -1.51 11.00
C ASP A 36 21.33 -2.99 10.87
N ALA A 37 20.67 -3.31 9.75
CA ALA A 37 20.15 -4.64 9.43
C ALA A 37 19.15 -5.18 10.48
N GLY A 38 18.26 -4.32 10.97
CA GLY A 38 17.16 -4.67 11.87
C GLY A 38 17.57 -4.81 13.34
N LYS A 39 18.76 -4.34 13.75
CA LYS A 39 19.16 -4.34 15.16
C LYS A 39 18.42 -3.24 15.93
N THR A 40 18.27 -2.07 15.33
CA THR A 40 17.48 -0.94 15.85
C THR A 40 16.52 -0.44 14.78
N TRP A 41 15.42 0.17 15.24
CA TRP A 41 14.39 0.70 14.36
C TRP A 41 13.96 2.08 14.84
N THR A 42 13.78 2.99 13.90
CA THR A 42 13.29 4.35 14.12
C THR A 42 11.94 4.51 13.42
N VAL A 43 10.95 5.07 14.13
CA VAL A 43 9.66 5.38 13.51
C VAL A 43 9.83 6.51 12.50
N ASN A 44 9.24 6.37 11.31
CA ASN A 44 9.15 7.44 10.34
C ASN A 44 8.00 8.38 10.74
N THR A 45 8.33 9.62 11.11
CA THR A 45 7.34 10.62 11.51
C THR A 45 6.84 11.50 10.34
N SER A 46 7.46 11.41 9.17
CA SER A 46 6.98 12.15 7.99
C SER A 46 5.69 11.57 7.42
N LEU A 47 5.50 10.26 7.53
CA LEU A 47 4.24 9.57 7.26
C LEU A 47 3.42 9.42 8.55
N ASN A 48 3.14 10.53 9.24
CA ASN A 48 2.37 10.54 10.49
C ASN A 48 0.87 10.38 10.24
N ILE A 49 0.47 9.20 9.78
CA ILE A 49 -0.94 8.86 9.65
C ILE A 49 -1.36 8.22 10.97
N GLN A 50 -1.95 9.05 11.84
CA GLN A 50 -2.63 8.62 13.05
C GLN A 50 -3.90 7.86 12.64
N THR A 51 -3.77 6.58 12.31
CA THR A 51 -4.94 5.75 12.06
C THR A 51 -5.39 5.14 13.37
N ASN A 52 -6.47 5.69 13.93
CA ASN A 52 -7.16 5.12 15.09
C ASN A 52 -7.83 3.76 14.80
N ASP A 53 -7.74 3.28 13.56
CA ASP A 53 -8.35 2.04 13.13
C ASP A 53 -7.31 0.95 12.86
N ASN A 54 -7.36 -0.09 13.70
CA ASN A 54 -6.85 -1.44 13.44
C ASN A 54 -7.47 -2.10 12.18
N LYS A 55 -8.18 -1.33 11.35
CA LYS A 55 -8.89 -1.74 10.14
C LYS A 55 -8.25 -1.23 8.85
N ASN A 56 -7.06 -0.64 8.93
CA ASN A 56 -6.31 -0.31 7.72
C ASN A 56 -6.07 -1.60 6.93
N GLY A 57 -6.84 -1.76 5.85
CA GLY A 57 -6.62 -2.81 4.87
C GLY A 57 -5.15 -2.80 4.44
N ASN A 58 -4.61 -4.00 4.21
CA ASN A 58 -3.22 -4.27 3.81
C ASN A 58 -2.61 -3.15 2.95
N SER A 59 -1.93 -2.19 3.58
CA SER A 59 -1.14 -1.21 2.86
C SER A 59 0.23 -1.85 2.61
N THR A 60 0.57 -2.03 1.34
CA THR A 60 1.89 -2.49 0.93
C THR A 60 2.70 -1.29 0.46
N ILE A 61 3.98 -1.25 0.79
CA ILE A 61 4.91 -0.32 0.13
C ILE A 61 5.27 -0.93 -1.23
N TYR A 62 5.10 -0.15 -2.29
CA TYR A 62 5.55 -0.48 -3.64
C TYR A 62 6.87 0.23 -3.90
N GLN A 63 7.83 -0.47 -4.50
CA GLN A 63 9.18 0.05 -4.73
C GLN A 63 9.50 0.07 -6.23
N ASP A 64 9.95 1.24 -6.71
CA ASP A 64 10.57 1.45 -8.02
C ASP A 64 11.92 2.14 -7.83
N GLY A 65 13.00 1.35 -7.76
CA GLY A 65 14.33 1.84 -7.39
C GLY A 65 14.33 2.45 -6.00
N ASP A 66 14.65 3.76 -5.91
CA ASP A 66 14.64 4.54 -4.68
C ASP A 66 13.29 5.24 -4.42
N ASN A 67 12.37 5.17 -5.40
CA ASN A 67 11.01 5.68 -5.24
C ASN A 67 10.14 4.64 -4.55
N LEU A 68 9.38 5.09 -3.57
CA LEU A 68 8.43 4.26 -2.86
C LEU A 68 7.04 4.90 -2.92
N LEU A 69 6.03 4.05 -3.05
CA LEU A 69 4.63 4.44 -3.04
C LEU A 69 3.88 3.65 -1.98
N ILE A 70 2.95 4.30 -1.31
CA ILE A 70 2.06 3.65 -0.35
C ILE A 70 0.69 4.29 -0.41
N VAL A 71 -0.36 3.47 -0.49
CA VAL A 71 -1.74 3.95 -0.37
C VAL A 71 -2.24 3.71 1.03
N LYS A 72 -2.85 4.74 1.59
CA LYS A 72 -3.32 4.77 2.97
C LYS A 72 -4.79 5.16 2.98
N LYS A 73 -5.60 4.32 3.61
CA LYS A 73 -7.00 4.62 3.88
C LYS A 73 -7.07 5.56 5.08
N LEU A 74 -7.57 6.77 4.89
CA LEU A 74 -7.90 7.70 5.96
C LEU A 74 -9.40 7.56 6.24
N ALA A 75 -9.74 7.04 7.41
CA ALA A 75 -11.13 7.00 7.88
C ALA A 75 -11.37 8.23 8.78
N SER A 76 -12.40 9.03 8.48
CA SER A 76 -12.76 10.18 9.32
C SER A 76 -13.52 9.79 10.60
N SER A 77 -14.10 8.60 10.66
CA SER A 77 -14.58 7.95 11.88
C SER A 77 -15.04 6.54 11.52
N ALA A 78 -15.27 5.67 12.52
CA ALA A 78 -15.76 4.30 12.31
C ALA A 78 -17.17 4.21 11.67
N TYR A 79 -17.85 5.33 11.44
CA TYR A 79 -19.23 5.42 10.95
C TYR A 79 -19.45 6.36 9.76
N ASP A 80 -18.43 7.06 9.26
CA ASP A 80 -18.62 8.05 8.21
C ASP A 80 -18.43 7.54 6.78
N ILE A 81 -19.21 8.16 5.91
CA ILE A 81 -19.42 7.92 4.48
C ILE A 81 -18.27 8.50 3.62
N GLY A 82 -17.19 8.98 4.26
CA GLY A 82 -16.03 9.60 3.62
C GLY A 82 -14.76 8.81 3.89
N THR A 83 -14.62 7.65 3.26
CA THR A 83 -13.31 6.99 3.15
C THR A 83 -12.49 7.76 2.13
N GLU A 84 -11.31 8.27 2.51
CA GLU A 84 -10.36 8.86 1.56
C GLU A 84 -9.16 7.90 1.43
N TYR A 85 -8.85 7.46 0.20
CA TYR A 85 -7.53 6.86 -0.04
C TYR A 85 -6.54 7.93 -0.47
N VAL A 86 -5.38 7.91 0.19
CA VAL A 86 -4.28 8.83 -0.09
C VAL A 86 -3.04 8.06 -0.50
N LEU A 87 -2.58 8.34 -1.71
CA LEU A 87 -1.28 7.92 -2.22
C LEU A 87 -0.22 8.85 -1.64
N TYR A 88 0.76 8.26 -0.97
CA TYR A 88 1.98 8.92 -0.54
C TYR A 88 3.15 8.38 -1.33
N HIS A 89 4.14 9.24 -1.53
CA HIS A 89 5.38 8.88 -2.18
C HIS A 89 6.59 9.34 -1.38
N SER A 90 7.68 8.62 -1.58
CA SER A 90 9.02 8.95 -1.12
C SER A 90 9.97 8.76 -2.30
N ASN A 91 10.91 9.68 -2.47
CA ASN A 91 11.98 9.59 -3.48
C ASN A 91 13.37 9.46 -2.84
N ASP A 92 13.41 9.20 -1.54
CA ASP A 92 14.62 9.20 -0.71
C ASP A 92 14.74 7.92 0.14
N ARG A 93 14.28 6.77 -0.40
CA ARG A 93 14.27 5.48 0.29
C ARG A 93 13.53 5.53 1.63
N GLY A 94 12.35 6.16 1.63
CA GLY A 94 11.42 6.19 2.74
C GLY A 94 11.85 7.02 3.93
N VAL A 95 12.81 7.95 3.77
CA VAL A 95 13.18 8.91 4.84
C VAL A 95 12.08 9.94 4.98
N THR A 96 11.63 10.52 3.87
CA THR A 96 10.51 11.45 3.84
C THR A 96 9.40 10.93 2.95
N TRP A 97 8.17 11.08 3.42
CA TRP A 97 6.96 10.77 2.68
C TRP A 97 6.13 12.03 2.54
N THR A 98 5.60 12.25 1.35
CA THR A 98 4.70 13.36 1.05
C THR A 98 3.48 12.86 0.28
N LYS A 99 2.35 13.55 0.43
CA LYS A 99 1.17 13.24 -0.39
C LYS A 99 1.57 13.32 -1.86
N HIS A 100 1.22 12.30 -2.63
CA HIS A 100 1.47 12.30 -4.06
C HIS A 100 0.63 13.43 -4.70
N PRO A 101 1.21 14.25 -5.60
CA PRO A 101 0.56 15.45 -6.13
C PRO A 101 -0.67 15.17 -7.00
N SER A 102 -0.90 13.91 -7.34
CA SER A 102 -1.98 13.47 -8.21
C SER A 102 -2.62 12.25 -7.56
N ASN A 103 -3.65 12.51 -6.75
CA ASN A 103 -4.35 11.52 -5.93
C ASN A 103 -5.85 11.46 -6.26
N ASP A 104 -6.33 12.32 -7.16
CA ASP A 104 -7.74 12.59 -7.43
C ASP A 104 -8.54 11.32 -7.68
N PHE A 105 -8.04 10.44 -8.56
CA PHE A 105 -8.70 9.16 -8.85
C PHE A 105 -8.90 8.30 -7.59
N LEU A 106 -7.88 8.15 -6.75
CA LEU A 106 -7.96 7.26 -5.58
C LEU A 106 -8.84 7.85 -4.46
N GLN A 107 -8.97 9.19 -4.39
CA GLN A 107 -9.83 9.86 -3.40
C GLN A 107 -11.30 9.62 -3.64
N ASP A 108 -11.70 9.47 -4.90
CA ASP A 108 -13.09 9.24 -5.28
C ASP A 108 -13.49 7.76 -5.16
N GLU A 109 -12.53 6.86 -4.96
CA GLU A 109 -12.78 5.43 -4.85
C GLU A 109 -13.19 5.02 -3.44
N ARG A 110 -14.36 4.38 -3.35
CA ARG A 110 -14.89 3.87 -2.08
C ARG A 110 -14.03 2.75 -1.50
N ASP A 111 -13.56 1.84 -2.35
CA ASP A 111 -12.85 0.62 -1.96
C ASP A 111 -11.73 0.28 -2.95
N ILE A 112 -10.49 0.31 -2.46
CA ILE A 112 -9.32 -0.25 -3.15
C ILE A 112 -8.98 -1.59 -2.49
N TYR A 113 -9.12 -2.68 -3.24
CA TYR A 113 -8.94 -4.04 -2.69
C TYR A 113 -7.49 -4.50 -2.72
N SER A 114 -6.75 -4.11 -3.75
CA SER A 114 -5.38 -4.52 -3.97
C SER A 114 -4.69 -3.53 -4.87
N MET A 115 -3.40 -3.35 -4.65
CA MET A 115 -2.52 -2.64 -5.56
C MET A 115 -1.22 -3.43 -5.74
N THR A 116 -0.54 -3.20 -6.86
CA THR A 116 0.75 -3.81 -7.18
C THR A 116 1.50 -2.89 -8.16
N LEU A 117 2.82 -3.03 -8.21
CA LEU A 117 3.66 -2.46 -9.25
C LEU A 117 4.21 -3.60 -10.10
N ASN A 118 3.89 -3.62 -11.39
CA ASN A 118 4.42 -4.61 -12.33
C ASN A 118 4.96 -3.91 -13.57
N LYS A 119 6.24 -4.18 -13.92
CA LYS A 119 6.93 -3.55 -15.07
C LYS A 119 6.80 -2.02 -15.11
N ASN A 120 7.03 -1.36 -13.98
CA ASN A 120 6.94 0.10 -13.82
C ASN A 120 5.53 0.67 -14.06
N LYS A 121 4.49 -0.18 -14.05
CA LYS A 121 3.09 0.25 -14.06
C LYS A 121 2.44 -0.12 -12.75
N LEU A 122 1.74 0.83 -12.15
CA LEU A 122 0.89 0.54 -11.01
C LEU A 122 -0.40 -0.06 -11.50
N PHE A 123 -0.92 -1.01 -10.74
CA PHE A 123 -2.26 -1.54 -10.93
C PHE A 123 -3.02 -1.45 -9.62
N CYS A 124 -4.30 -1.13 -9.71
CA CYS A 124 -5.21 -1.15 -8.57
C CYS A 124 -6.51 -1.83 -8.97
N SER A 125 -7.04 -2.65 -8.06
CA SER A 125 -8.36 -3.24 -8.20
C SER A 125 -9.34 -2.49 -7.33
N ILE A 126 -10.37 -1.98 -7.99
CA ILE A 126 -11.51 -1.30 -7.39
C ILE A 126 -12.78 -2.11 -7.63
N ASN A 127 -13.93 -1.66 -7.13
CA ASN A 127 -15.20 -2.35 -7.31
C ASN A 127 -15.55 -2.60 -8.79
N GLN A 128 -15.32 -1.59 -9.64
CA GLN A 128 -15.76 -1.63 -11.04
C GLN A 128 -14.72 -2.24 -12.01
N GLY A 129 -13.50 -2.54 -11.57
CA GLY A 129 -12.47 -3.03 -12.47
C GLY A 129 -11.04 -2.96 -11.97
N LEU A 130 -10.14 -3.37 -12.87
CA LEU A 130 -8.71 -3.17 -12.74
C LEU A 130 -8.34 -1.87 -13.45
N MET A 131 -7.61 -1.01 -12.77
CA MET A 131 -7.04 0.23 -13.31
C MET A 131 -5.53 0.11 -13.36
N SER A 132 -4.89 0.81 -14.29
CA SER A 132 -3.44 0.92 -14.40
C SER A 132 -2.97 2.36 -14.52
N SER A 133 -1.78 2.63 -14.00
CA SER A 133 -1.08 3.89 -14.18
C SER A 133 0.35 3.65 -14.66
N GLU A 134 0.77 4.39 -15.68
CA GLU A 134 2.12 4.34 -16.24
C GLU A 134 3.01 5.50 -15.75
N ASP A 135 2.44 6.41 -14.97
CA ASP A 135 3.05 7.67 -14.55
C ASP A 135 3.12 7.79 -13.01
N ASN A 136 3.31 6.65 -12.33
CA ASN A 136 3.41 6.53 -10.88
C ASN A 136 2.17 7.00 -10.10
N GLY A 137 0.99 6.77 -10.68
CA GLY A 137 -0.29 7.00 -10.03
C GLY A 137 -0.88 8.38 -10.32
N LYS A 138 -0.30 9.16 -11.25
CA LYS A 138 -0.83 10.48 -11.60
C LYS A 138 -2.10 10.38 -12.42
N THR A 139 -2.12 9.46 -13.38
CA THR A 139 -3.30 9.17 -14.19
C THR A 139 -3.59 7.67 -14.17
N TRP A 140 -4.87 7.32 -14.22
CA TRP A 140 -5.34 5.94 -14.17
C TRP A 140 -6.22 5.65 -15.37
N THR A 141 -5.96 4.52 -16.03
CA THR A 141 -6.75 4.02 -17.16
C THR A 141 -7.36 2.67 -16.80
N LYS A 142 -8.63 2.46 -17.16
CA LYS A 142 -9.30 1.18 -16.95
C LYS A 142 -8.70 0.12 -17.87
N VAL A 143 -8.20 -0.97 -17.28
CA VAL A 143 -7.65 -2.13 -18.01
C VAL A 143 -8.75 -3.11 -18.35
N LEU A 144 -9.61 -3.43 -17.38
CA LEU A 144 -10.77 -4.31 -17.57
C LEU A 144 -11.84 -4.02 -16.53
N SER A 145 -13.10 -4.27 -16.91
CA SER A 145 -14.23 -4.19 -15.99
C SER A 145 -14.40 -5.50 -15.23
N PHE A 146 -14.72 -5.42 -13.95
CA PHE A 146 -15.19 -6.58 -13.21
C PHE A 146 -16.70 -6.73 -13.36
N PRO A 147 -17.25 -7.96 -13.33
CA PRO A 147 -18.69 -8.17 -13.27
C PRO A 147 -19.27 -7.45 -12.05
N GLU A 148 -20.37 -6.71 -12.24
CA GLU A 148 -21.13 -6.18 -11.12
C GLU A 148 -21.64 -7.34 -10.26
N ASP A 149 -21.28 -7.33 -8.98
CA ASP A 149 -21.80 -8.27 -8.01
C ASP A 149 -22.41 -7.49 -6.85
N LYS A 150 -23.64 -7.82 -6.48
CA LYS A 150 -24.36 -7.19 -5.37
C LYS A 150 -23.87 -7.70 -4.01
N ASN A 151 -23.06 -8.74 -4.00
CA ASN A 151 -22.42 -9.26 -2.80
C ASN A 151 -21.09 -8.53 -2.53
N ASN A 152 -20.70 -8.44 -1.26
CA ASN A 152 -19.49 -7.75 -0.81
C ASN A 152 -18.20 -8.50 -1.20
N TYR A 153 -17.90 -8.54 -2.50
CA TYR A 153 -16.68 -9.12 -3.06
C TYR A 153 -15.70 -8.03 -3.49
N GLY A 154 -14.42 -8.35 -3.40
CA GLY A 154 -13.32 -7.57 -3.96
C GLY A 154 -12.40 -8.45 -4.79
N TYR A 155 -11.42 -7.84 -5.45
CA TYR A 155 -10.44 -8.58 -6.25
C TYR A 155 -9.02 -8.34 -5.73
N ARG A 156 -8.29 -9.39 -5.38
CA ARG A 156 -6.84 -9.30 -5.14
C ARG A 156 -6.09 -9.42 -6.44
N ILE A 157 -5.00 -8.66 -6.57
CA ILE A 157 -4.08 -8.78 -7.70
C ILE A 157 -2.86 -9.56 -7.22
N PHE A 158 -2.49 -10.59 -7.96
CA PHE A 158 -1.26 -11.34 -7.77
C PHE A 158 -0.39 -11.21 -9.01
N GLU A 159 0.89 -10.97 -8.81
CA GLU A 159 1.88 -10.94 -9.88
C GLU A 159 2.39 -12.35 -10.17
N ALA A 160 2.45 -12.70 -11.45
CA ALA A 160 3.00 -13.94 -11.96
C ALA A 160 3.96 -13.62 -13.12
N GLY A 161 5.12 -13.05 -12.78
CA GLY A 161 6.06 -12.52 -13.76
C GLY A 161 5.47 -11.33 -14.51
N GLU A 162 5.29 -11.47 -15.81
CA GLU A 162 4.69 -10.42 -16.66
C GLU A 162 3.16 -10.40 -16.65
N LYS A 163 2.53 -11.37 -15.98
CA LYS A 163 1.08 -11.52 -15.94
C LYS A 163 0.55 -11.05 -14.60
N LEU A 164 -0.67 -10.55 -14.62
CA LEU A 164 -1.47 -10.27 -13.43
C LEU A 164 -2.62 -11.27 -13.35
N ILE A 165 -2.86 -11.79 -12.15
CA ILE A 165 -3.99 -12.65 -11.85
C ILE A 165 -4.89 -11.90 -10.87
N CYS A 166 -6.12 -11.61 -11.30
CA CYS A 166 -7.14 -11.04 -10.42
C CYS A 166 -7.99 -12.17 -9.83
N VAL A 167 -7.97 -12.30 -8.51
CA VAL A 167 -8.72 -13.33 -7.78
C VAL A 167 -9.85 -12.69 -7.00
N LYS A 168 -11.09 -13.11 -7.30
CA LYS A 168 -12.28 -12.68 -6.56
C LYS A 168 -12.23 -13.24 -5.14
N MET A 169 -12.48 -12.38 -4.15
CA MET A 169 -12.48 -12.75 -2.74
C MET A 169 -13.67 -12.13 -2.02
N PHE A 170 -14.21 -12.85 -1.03
CA PHE A 170 -15.22 -12.30 -0.14
C PHE A 170 -14.57 -11.31 0.84
N MET A 171 -15.18 -10.14 1.01
CA MET A 171 -14.64 -9.04 1.84
C MET A 171 -15.38 -8.90 3.18
N GLY A 172 -16.12 -9.92 3.61
CA GLY A 172 -16.72 -9.99 4.95
C GLY A 172 -15.77 -10.51 6.02
N CYS A 173 -16.10 -10.20 7.28
CA CYS A 173 -15.43 -10.66 8.49
C CYS A 173 -15.80 -12.10 8.84
#